data_AF-A0A3E1PA33-F1
#
_entry.id   AF-A0A3E1PA33-F1
#
_cell.length_a   1.000
_cell.length_b   1.000
_cell.length_c   1.000
_cell.angle_alpha   90.00
_cell.angle_beta   90.00
_cell.angle_gamma   90.00
#
_symmetry.space_group_name_H-M   'P 1'
#
loop_
_entity.id
_entity.type
_entity.pdbx_description
1 polymer ?
#
loop_
_entity_poly.entity_id
_entity_poly.type
_entity_poly.pdbx_seq_one_letter_code
_entity_poly.pdbx_strand_id
1 'polypeptide(L)'
;MIKPDELIIMKAVAICFKPFLKPEEALIYTNLGRTQFAKKCEESGVYKNNSGYYKKDDIDKMLAGEKVIMIASDRRSRPKAA
;
A
#
# COMPACT_ATOMS: atom_id res chain seq x y z
N MET A 1 9.28 16.40 -28.20
CA MET A 1 10.07 15.82 -27.10
C MET A 1 9.29 16.08 -25.82
N ILE A 2 8.99 15.07 -25.02
CA ILE A 2 8.29 15.25 -23.74
C ILE A 2 9.30 15.84 -22.74
N LYS A 3 8.90 16.86 -21.97
CA LYS A 3 9.79 17.43 -20.95
C LYS A 3 9.99 16.43 -19.80
N PRO A 4 11.16 16.41 -19.14
CA PRO A 4 11.40 15.49 -18.02
C PRO A 4 10.33 15.54 -16.94
N ASP A 5 9.86 16.73 -16.56
CA ASP A 5 8.83 16.91 -15.54
C ASP A 5 7.47 16.35 -15.97
N GLU A 6 7.10 16.53 -17.25
CA GLU A 6 5.89 15.96 -17.82
C GLU A 6 5.94 14.43 -17.75
N LEU A 7 7.09 13.83 -18.02
CA LEU A 7 7.28 12.38 -17.90
C LEU A 7 7.14 11.90 -16.44
N ILE A 8 7.64 12.67 -15.48
CA ILE A 8 7.49 12.35 -14.05
C ILE A 8 6.01 12.42 -13.63
N ILE A 9 5.31 13.49 -14.04
CA ILE A 9 3.88 13.66 -13.77
C ILE A 9 3.08 12.51 -14.37
N MET A 10 3.33 12.15 -15.64
CA MET A 10 2.65 11.03 -16.29
C MET A 10 2.86 9.71 -15.55
N LYS A 11 4.07 9.44 -15.05
CA LYS A 11 4.35 8.24 -14.24
C LYS A 11 3.59 8.24 -12.92
N ALA A 12 3.54 9.38 -12.22
CA ALA A 12 2.77 9.52 -10.98
C ALA A 12 1.27 9.30 -11.23
N VAL A 13 0.73 9.89 -12.29
CA VAL A 13 -0.67 9.69 -12.72
C VAL A 13 -0.93 8.21 -13.00
N ALA A 14 -0.03 7.53 -13.71
CA ALA A 14 -0.20 6.10 -14.02
C ALA A 14 -0.27 5.22 -12.77
N ILE A 15 0.44 5.56 -11.68
CA ILE A 15 0.37 4.83 -10.40
C ILE A 15 -1.04 4.87 -9.82
N CYS A 16 -1.74 6.00 -9.91
CA CYS A 16 -3.10 6.16 -9.38
C CYS A 16 -4.13 5.23 -10.03
N PHE A 17 -3.85 4.67 -11.20
CA PHE A 17 -4.76 3.75 -11.90
C PHE A 17 -4.35 2.27 -11.78
N LYS A 18 -3.25 1.95 -11.10
CA LYS A 18 -2.83 0.56 -10.91
C LYS A 18 -3.63 -0.10 -9.78
N PRO A 19 -4.16 -1.33 -9.98
CA PRO A 19 -4.88 -2.04 -8.92
C PRO A 19 -3.94 -2.57 -7.82
N PHE A 20 -2.66 -2.78 -8.14
CA PHE A 20 -1.64 -3.27 -7.22
C PHE A 20 -0.38 -2.41 -7.31
N LEU A 21 0.15 -2.02 -6.15
CA LEU A 21 1.30 -1.13 -6.03
C LEU A 21 2.49 -1.85 -5.42
N LYS A 22 3.67 -1.67 -6.02
CA LYS A 22 4.94 -2.03 -5.37
C LYS A 22 5.15 -1.16 -4.12
N PRO A 23 6.02 -1.58 -3.18
CA PRO A 23 6.32 -0.78 -2.00
C PRO A 23 6.71 0.66 -2.32
N GLU A 24 7.54 0.89 -3.34
CA GLU A 24 7.99 2.22 -3.74
C GLU A 24 6.84 3.05 -4.34
N GLU A 25 5.98 2.42 -5.14
CA GLU A 25 4.80 3.06 -5.74
C GLU A 25 3.76 3.42 -4.68
N ALA A 26 3.58 2.58 -3.65
CA ALA A 26 2.68 2.85 -2.54
C ALA A 26 3.15 4.05 -1.70
N LEU A 27 4.46 4.20 -1.49
CA LEU A 27 5.03 5.37 -0.80
C LEU A 27 4.79 6.66 -1.59
N ILE A 28 4.98 6.61 -2.91
CA ILE A 28 4.68 7.74 -3.80
C ILE A 28 3.19 8.08 -3.75
N TYR A 29 2.33 7.07 -3.88
CA TYR A 29 0.88 7.24 -3.93
C TYR A 29 0.31 7.83 -2.62
N THR A 30 0.80 7.37 -1.48
CA THR A 30 0.35 7.86 -0.16
C THR A 30 1.03 9.16 0.29
N ASN A 31 2.14 9.54 -0.36
CA ASN A 31 3.03 10.60 0.08
C ASN A 31 3.49 10.45 1.55
N LEU A 32 3.69 9.20 1.99
CA LEU A 32 4.16 8.88 3.35
C LEU A 32 5.60 8.39 3.34
N GLY A 33 6.35 8.73 4.39
CA GLY A 33 7.67 8.14 4.63
C GLY A 33 7.58 6.66 4.99
N ARG A 34 8.66 5.89 4.76
CA ARG A 34 8.70 4.43 4.98
C ARG A 34 8.18 3.99 6.35
N THR A 35 8.65 4.62 7.42
CA THR A 35 8.27 4.27 8.80
C THR A 35 6.81 4.59 9.10
N GLN A 36 6.31 5.75 8.64
CA GLN A 36 4.93 6.16 8.83
C GLN A 36 3.97 5.25 8.05
N PHE A 37 4.32 4.94 6.80
CA PHE A 37 3.55 4.01 5.97
C PHE A 37 3.46 2.62 6.61
N ALA A 38 4.59 2.08 7.08
CA ALA A 38 4.61 0.77 7.74
C ALA A 38 3.71 0.74 8.99
N LYS A 39 3.81 1.76 9.85
CA LYS A 39 2.96 1.89 11.04
C LYS A 39 1.47 1.97 10.67
N LYS A 40 1.11 2.80 9.69
CA LYS A 40 -0.28 2.97 9.26
C LYS A 40 -0.85 1.70 8.60
N CYS A 41 -0.01 0.96 7.85
CA CYS A 41 -0.37 -0.34 7.32
C CYS A 41 -0.66 -1.35 8.43
N GLU A 42 0.18 -1.40 9.47
CA GLU A 42 -0.03 -2.28 10.62
C GLU A 42 -1.32 -1.94 11.38
N GLU A 43 -1.56 -0.65 11.65
CA GLU A 43 -2.76 -0.17 12.35
C GLU A 43 -4.06 -0.43 11.59
N SER A 44 -4.01 -0.35 10.26
CA SER A 44 -5.17 -0.51 9.38
C SER A 44 -5.32 -1.93 8.83
N GLY A 45 -4.33 -2.78 9.06
CA GLY A 45 -4.33 -4.18 8.61
C GLY A 45 -4.06 -4.38 7.12
N VAL A 46 -3.29 -3.48 6.51
CA VAL A 46 -2.88 -3.57 5.10
C VAL A 46 -1.63 -4.43 4.98
N TYR A 47 -1.68 -5.47 4.14
CA TYR A 47 -0.56 -6.37 3.91
C TYR A 47 -0.26 -6.55 2.41
N LYS A 48 0.97 -6.98 2.13
CA LYS A 48 1.36 -7.38 0.78
C LYS A 48 0.75 -8.74 0.44
N ASN A 49 0.46 -8.94 -0.83
CA ASN A 49 0.16 -10.26 -1.37
C ASN A 49 1.45 -11.13 -1.45
N ASN A 50 1.29 -12.39 -1.87
CA ASN A 50 2.41 -13.34 -2.01
C ASN A 50 3.51 -12.87 -2.98
N SER A 51 3.18 -11.95 -3.89
CA SER A 51 4.12 -11.38 -4.85
C SER A 51 4.78 -10.08 -4.35
N GLY A 52 4.46 -9.62 -3.13
CA GLY A 52 5.06 -8.43 -2.52
C GLY A 52 4.40 -7.09 -2.86
N TYR A 53 3.19 -7.09 -3.43
CA TYR A 53 2.44 -5.88 -3.81
C TYR A 53 1.30 -5.60 -2.84
N TYR A 54 0.95 -4.32 -2.70
CA TYR A 54 -0.24 -3.88 -1.96
C TYR A 54 -1.43 -3.72 -2.90
N LYS A 55 -2.63 -4.11 -2.45
CA LYS A 55 -3.86 -3.82 -3.17
C LYS A 55 -4.21 -2.34 -2.96
N LYS A 56 -4.48 -1.62 -4.05
CA LYS A 56 -4.75 -0.17 -3.99
C LYS A 56 -5.99 0.12 -3.14
N ASP A 57 -7.07 -0.64 -3.30
CA ASP A 57 -8.30 -0.48 -2.51
C ASP A 57 -8.06 -0.53 -1.00
N ASP A 58 -7.12 -1.37 -0.55
CA ASP A 58 -6.80 -1.51 0.88
C ASP A 58 -6.00 -0.30 1.37
N ILE A 59 -5.14 0.26 0.53
CA ILE A 59 -4.45 1.54 0.80
C ILE A 59 -5.45 2.69 0.83
N ASP A 60 -6.41 2.73 -0.09
CA ASP A 60 -7.44 3.78 -0.14
C ASP A 60 -8.29 3.77 1.14
N LYS A 61 -8.70 2.59 1.62
CA LYS A 61 -9.36 2.41 2.93
C LYS A 61 -8.50 2.88 4.09
N MET A 62 -7.22 2.48 4.12
CA MET A 62 -6.27 2.96 5.12
C MET A 62 -6.14 4.49 5.12
N LEU A 63 -6.13 5.13 3.95
CA LEU A 63 -6.07 6.59 3.84
C LEU A 63 -7.35 7.27 4.31
N ALA A 64 -8.51 6.64 4.08
CA ALA A 64 -9.81 7.07 4.62
C ALA A 64 -9.94 6.87 6.14
N GLY A 65 -8.97 6.20 6.79
CA GLY A 65 -9.01 5.88 8.23
C GLY A 65 -9.83 4.63 8.56
N GLU A 66 -10.19 3.84 7.54
CA GLU A 66 -10.90 2.58 7.70
C GLU A 66 -9.92 1.44 8.00
N LYS A 67 -10.34 0.52 8.88
CA LYS A 67 -9.61 -0.75 9.06
C LYS A 67 -10.01 -1.72 7.96
N VAL A 68 -9.03 -2.22 7.23
CA VAL A 68 -9.23 -3.23 6.17
C VAL A 68 -9.59 -4.57 6.79
N ILE A 69 -9.06 -4.87 7.98
CA ILE A 69 -9.44 -6.03 8.77
C ILE A 69 -10.65 -5.67 9.62
N MET A 70 -11.83 -6.12 9.22
CA MET A 70 -12.92 -6.32 10.18
C MET A 70 -12.40 -7.33 11.22
N ILE A 71 -12.51 -7.01 12.50
CA ILE A 71 -12.19 -7.94 13.59
C ILE A 71 -13.09 -9.17 13.42
N ALA A 72 -12.59 -10.19 12.74
CA ALA A 72 -12.98 -11.57 12.91
C ALA A 72 -11.72 -12.27 13.43
N SER A 73 -11.76 -12.52 14.72
CA SER A 73 -10.83 -13.31 15.53
C SER A 73 -10.23 -14.52 14.80
N ASP A 74 -9.14 -14.35 14.06
CA ASP A 74 -8.31 -15.50 13.68
C ASP A 74 -6.81 -15.18 13.62
N ARG A 75 -6.20 -15.22 14.80
CA ARG A 75 -4.75 -15.39 14.99
C ARG A 75 -4.35 -16.87 14.82
N ARG A 76 -4.88 -17.61 13.85
CA ARG A 76 -4.55 -19.04 13.66
C ARG A 76 -4.07 -19.36 12.25
N SER A 77 -2.88 -18.86 11.91
CA SER A 77 -1.95 -19.59 11.03
C SER A 77 -0.63 -18.83 10.92
N ARG A 78 0.16 -18.80 12.00
CA ARG A 78 1.61 -18.70 11.85
C ARG A 78 2.23 -19.82 12.68
N PRO A 79 2.92 -20.81 12.08
CA PRO A 79 3.81 -21.65 12.86
C PRO A 79 4.91 -20.74 13.42
N LYS A 80 5.15 -20.84 14.73
CA LYS A 80 6.36 -20.30 15.33
C LYS A 80 7.53 -21.03 14.67
N ALA A 81 8.41 -20.30 13.99
CA ALA A 81 9.72 -20.84 13.65
C ALA A 81 10.39 -21.21 14.98
N ALA A 82 10.76 -22.49 15.08
CA ALA A 82 11.49 -23.07 16.20
C ALA A 82 12.93 -22.55 16.26
#